data_AF-A0A7X7WLV7-F1
#
_entry.id   AF-A0A7X7WLV7-F1
#
_cell.length_a   1.000
_cell.length_b   1.000
_cell.length_c   1.000
_cell.angle_alpha   90.00
_cell.angle_beta   90.00
_cell.angle_gamma   90.00
#
_symmetry.space_group_name_H-M   'P 1'
#
loop_
_entity.id
_entity.type
_entity.pdbx_description
1 polymer ?
#
loop_
_entity_poly.entity_id
_entity_poly.type
_entity_poly.pdbx_seq_one_letter_code
_entity_poly.pdbx_strand_id
1 'polypeptide(L)'
;QMIQRVQNFLHDNFSGISRITVTSFASVEGNYPVNYRLFLSRAAILSDSMRKQVPEKVGFSITATENWEMFRQQMNDPSLSFLKNSDTAKIRKYVNENALGSLRPLLDAQRYSEVMVCFFPSVPLETVHRQALAEYLILFRKYRLQFQKQPDAPLPKDAVKKMSDILDYLLLEL
;
A
#
# COMPACT_ATOMS: atom_id res chain seq x y z
N GLN A 1 4.17 -7.20 19.88
CA GLN A 1 5.37 -6.94 19.04
C GLN A 1 5.01 -6.48 17.62
N MET A 2 4.09 -7.15 16.90
CA MET A 2 3.67 -6.73 15.53
C MET A 2 3.05 -5.32 15.47
N ILE A 3 2.09 -5.01 16.34
CA ILE A 3 1.43 -3.70 16.39
C ILE A 3 2.46 -2.58 16.56
N GLN A 4 3.41 -2.75 17.49
CA GLN A 4 4.48 -1.77 17.72
C GLN A 4 5.35 -1.52 16.48
N ARG A 5 5.69 -2.57 15.72
CA ARG A 5 6.48 -2.43 14.48
C ARG A 5 5.73 -1.64 13.42
N VAL A 6 4.43 -1.90 13.26
CA VAL A 6 3.58 -1.15 12.33
C VAL A 6 3.47 0.31 12.79
N GLN A 7 3.27 0.56 14.09
CA GLN A 7 3.20 1.92 14.63
C GLN A 7 4.50 2.71 14.40
N ASN A 8 5.66 2.09 14.62
CA ASN A 8 6.95 2.74 14.35
C ASN A 8 7.10 3.08 12.86
N PHE A 9 6.76 2.16 11.96
CA PHE A 9 6.78 2.41 10.52
C PHE A 9 5.87 3.58 10.12
N LEU A 10 4.66 3.65 10.68
CA LEU A 10 3.71 4.73 10.43
C LEU A 10 4.23 6.08 10.93
N HIS A 11 4.90 6.10 12.08
CA HIS A 11 5.51 7.30 12.63
C HIS A 11 6.65 7.82 11.74
N ASP A 12 7.57 6.93 11.35
CA ASP A 12 8.77 7.28 10.59
C ASP A 12 8.47 7.73 9.14
N ASN A 13 7.33 7.34 8.57
CA ASN A 13 6.97 7.57 7.17
C ASN A 13 5.68 8.40 6.99
N PHE A 14 5.23 9.07 8.05
CA PHE A 14 3.91 9.69 8.16
C PHE A 14 3.56 10.70 7.05
N SER A 15 4.53 11.51 6.60
CA SER A 15 4.30 12.62 5.66
C SER A 15 3.77 12.17 4.29
N GLY A 16 3.98 10.91 3.93
CA GLY A 16 3.54 10.36 2.65
C GLY A 16 2.25 9.55 2.69
N ILE A 17 1.73 9.18 3.86
CA ILE A 17 0.67 8.17 3.95
C ILE A 17 -0.65 8.75 3.43
N SER A 18 -1.25 8.07 2.45
CA SER A 18 -2.53 8.47 1.86
C SER A 18 -3.67 7.53 2.25
N ARG A 19 -3.38 6.24 2.37
CA ARG A 19 -4.38 5.22 2.69
C ARG A 19 -3.77 4.04 3.41
N ILE A 20 -4.51 3.50 4.37
CA ILE A 20 -4.20 2.24 5.04
C ILE A 20 -5.36 1.28 4.82
N THR A 21 -5.06 0.07 4.36
CA THR A 21 -6.02 -1.02 4.22
C THR A 21 -5.67 -2.13 5.19
N VAL A 22 -6.65 -2.58 5.96
CA VAL A 22 -6.52 -3.70 6.90
C VAL A 22 -7.42 -4.83 6.44
N THR A 23 -6.82 -5.95 6.05
CA THR A 23 -7.54 -7.15 5.66
C THR A 23 -7.30 -8.23 6.71
N SER A 24 -8.35 -8.72 7.37
CA SER A 24 -8.23 -9.87 8.27
C SER A 24 -8.76 -11.14 7.64
N PHE A 25 -7.91 -12.16 7.63
CA PHE A 25 -8.19 -13.46 7.06
C PHE A 25 -8.66 -14.43 8.13
N ALA A 26 -9.74 -15.14 7.79
CA ALA A 26 -10.32 -16.21 8.57
C ALA A 26 -9.93 -17.57 8.01
N SER A 27 -9.91 -18.58 8.88
CA SER A 27 -9.92 -19.96 8.42
C SER A 27 -11.23 -20.31 7.72
N VAL A 28 -11.21 -21.28 6.81
CA VAL A 28 -12.41 -21.77 6.11
C VAL A 28 -13.33 -22.66 6.97
N GLU A 29 -12.88 -23.07 8.16
CA GLU A 29 -13.72 -23.77 9.15
C GLU A 29 -14.76 -22.83 9.78
N GLY A 30 -15.83 -23.40 10.34
CA GLY A 30 -16.92 -22.68 10.98
C GLY A 30 -17.99 -22.19 10.01
N ASN A 31 -18.82 -21.28 10.52
CA ASN A 31 -19.92 -20.67 9.78
C ASN A 31 -19.53 -19.25 9.36
N TYR A 32 -19.68 -18.93 8.06
CA TYR A 32 -19.23 -17.67 7.47
C TYR A 32 -19.73 -16.41 8.23
N PRO A 33 -21.04 -16.19 8.45
CA PRO A 33 -21.52 -15.04 9.21
C PRO A 33 -20.90 -14.88 10.62
N VAL A 34 -20.60 -15.99 11.30
CA VAL A 34 -19.98 -15.95 12.64
C VAL A 34 -18.52 -15.57 12.54
N ASN A 35 -17.79 -16.22 11.62
CA ASN A 35 -16.40 -15.90 11.34
C ASN A 35 -16.24 -14.43 10.94
N TYR A 36 -17.05 -13.97 9.99
CA TYR A 36 -16.98 -12.60 9.47
C TYR A 36 -16.99 -11.56 10.59
N ARG A 37 -17.90 -11.69 11.58
CA ARG A 37 -17.97 -10.76 12.72
C ARG A 37 -16.70 -10.80 13.60
N LEU A 38 -16.19 -12.00 13.90
CA LEU A 38 -14.99 -12.18 14.71
C LEU A 38 -13.76 -11.57 14.05
N PHE A 39 -13.55 -11.83 12.77
CA PHE A 39 -12.38 -11.32 12.04
C PHE A 39 -12.51 -9.83 11.70
N LEU A 40 -13.72 -9.34 11.43
CA LEU A 40 -13.95 -7.90 11.28
C LEU A 40 -13.65 -7.14 12.58
N SER A 41 -14.03 -7.68 13.74
CA SER A 41 -13.67 -7.10 15.04
C SER A 41 -12.15 -7.02 15.24
N ARG A 42 -11.41 -8.05 14.85
CA ARG A 42 -9.93 -8.04 14.90
C ARG A 42 -9.34 -6.98 13.98
N ALA A 43 -9.85 -6.86 12.75
CA ALA A 43 -9.44 -5.85 11.80
C ALA A 43 -9.71 -4.43 12.33
N ALA A 44 -10.87 -4.24 12.98
CA ALA A 44 -11.25 -2.98 13.61
C ALA A 44 -10.30 -2.60 14.76
N ILE A 45 -10.00 -3.53 15.68
CA ILE A 45 -9.07 -3.29 16.79
C ILE A 45 -7.69 -2.85 16.26
N LEU A 46 -7.19 -3.52 15.22
CA LEU A 46 -5.92 -3.17 14.61
C LEU A 46 -5.97 -1.78 13.96
N SER A 47 -7.03 -1.50 13.20
CA SER A 47 -7.27 -0.21 12.56
C SER A 47 -7.36 0.93 13.57
N ASP A 48 -8.11 0.76 14.66
CA ASP A 48 -8.28 1.76 15.71
C ASP A 48 -6.95 2.06 16.42
N SER A 49 -6.11 1.04 16.60
CA SER A 49 -4.76 1.22 17.15
C SER A 49 -3.84 2.02 16.21
N MET A 50 -4.03 1.92 14.90
CA MET A 50 -3.25 2.64 13.89
C MET A 50 -3.77 4.06 13.66
N ARG A 51 -5.08 4.28 13.71
CA ARG A 51 -5.71 5.61 13.59
C ARG A 51 -5.15 6.62 14.58
N LYS A 52 -4.76 6.16 15.78
CA LYS A 52 -4.14 7.00 16.81
C LYS A 52 -2.74 7.51 16.45
N GLN A 53 -2.11 6.96 15.41
CA GLN A 53 -0.72 7.25 15.02
C GLN A 53 -0.62 7.98 13.68
N VAL A 54 -1.74 8.24 13.01
CA VAL A 54 -1.80 8.89 11.69
C VAL A 54 -2.78 10.06 11.74
N PRO A 55 -2.68 11.08 10.87
CA PRO A 55 -3.60 12.21 10.91
C PRO A 55 -4.97 11.77 10.40
N GLU A 56 -6.01 12.47 10.83
CA GLU A 56 -7.41 12.12 10.54
C GLU A 56 -7.72 12.04 9.04
N LYS A 57 -6.97 12.79 8.20
CA LYS A 57 -7.10 12.77 6.74
C LYS A 57 -6.69 11.46 6.06
N VAL A 58 -5.99 10.55 6.75
CA VAL A 58 -5.60 9.27 6.16
C VAL A 58 -6.82 8.37 6.03
N GLY A 59 -7.10 7.95 4.80
CA GLY A 59 -8.21 7.03 4.53
C GLY A 59 -7.93 5.64 5.10
N PHE A 60 -8.91 5.04 5.75
CA PHE A 60 -8.86 3.66 6.22
C PHE A 60 -9.90 2.80 5.53
N SER A 61 -9.49 1.62 5.08
CA SER A 61 -10.39 0.56 4.63
C SER A 61 -10.19 -0.67 5.49
N ILE A 62 -11.28 -1.31 5.90
CA ILE A 62 -11.26 -2.49 6.75
C ILE A 62 -12.08 -3.56 6.07
N THR A 63 -11.49 -4.74 5.88
CA THR A 63 -12.16 -5.89 5.28
C THR A 63 -11.86 -7.15 6.07
N ALA A 64 -12.78 -8.10 6.01
CA ALA A 64 -12.61 -9.43 6.59
C ALA A 64 -13.12 -10.47 5.60
N THR A 65 -12.35 -11.53 5.39
CA THR A 65 -12.69 -12.60 4.45
C THR A 65 -12.11 -13.93 4.90
N GLU A 66 -12.67 -15.03 4.41
CA GLU A 66 -12.06 -16.35 4.57
C GLU A 66 -10.91 -16.55 3.59
N ASN A 67 -9.87 -17.24 4.03
CA ASN A 67 -8.67 -17.47 3.25
C ASN A 67 -8.77 -18.70 2.35
N TRP A 68 -9.76 -18.68 1.46
CA TRP A 68 -9.96 -19.75 0.48
C TRP A 68 -8.76 -19.94 -0.45
N GLU A 69 -8.02 -18.88 -0.73
CA GLU A 69 -6.82 -18.94 -1.55
C GLU A 69 -5.72 -19.75 -0.87
N MET A 70 -5.36 -19.43 0.38
CA MET A 70 -4.38 -20.20 1.13
C MET A 70 -4.84 -21.65 1.32
N PHE A 71 -6.12 -21.89 1.61
CA PHE A 71 -6.60 -23.27 1.74
C PHE A 71 -6.42 -24.07 0.45
N ARG A 72 -6.66 -23.48 -0.73
CA ARG A 72 -6.38 -24.14 -2.02
C ARG A 72 -4.91 -24.45 -2.23
N GLN A 73 -4.01 -23.58 -1.75
CA GLN A 73 -2.57 -23.86 -1.78
C GLN A 73 -2.22 -25.03 -0.85
N GLN A 74 -2.83 -25.08 0.34
CA GLN A 74 -2.66 -26.16 1.33
C GLN A 74 -3.19 -27.51 0.81
N MET A 75 -4.23 -27.52 -0.03
CA MET A 75 -4.74 -28.74 -0.67
C MET A 75 -3.75 -29.41 -1.64
N ASN A 76 -2.59 -28.80 -1.93
CA ASN A 76 -1.50 -29.47 -2.64
C ASN A 76 -0.81 -30.56 -1.79
N ASP A 77 -1.04 -30.58 -0.48
CA ASP A 77 -0.66 -31.70 0.37
C ASP A 77 -1.34 -33.00 -0.12
N PRO A 78 -0.59 -34.10 -0.31
CA PRO A 78 -1.17 -35.39 -0.73
C PRO A 78 -2.36 -35.83 0.13
N SER A 79 -2.33 -35.54 1.44
CA SER A 79 -3.39 -35.89 2.39
C SER A 79 -4.70 -35.14 2.17
N LEU A 80 -4.69 -34.00 1.46
CA LEU A 80 -5.87 -33.17 1.16
C LEU A 80 -6.19 -33.12 -0.34
N SER A 81 -5.39 -33.76 -1.17
CA SER A 81 -5.51 -33.72 -2.64
C SER A 81 -6.88 -34.15 -3.16
N PHE A 82 -7.57 -35.05 -2.45
CA PHE A 82 -8.91 -35.51 -2.79
C PHE A 82 -9.98 -34.39 -2.71
N LEU A 83 -9.71 -33.30 -1.99
CA LEU A 83 -10.62 -32.15 -1.87
C LEU A 83 -10.51 -31.18 -3.05
N LYS A 84 -9.48 -31.25 -3.90
CA LYS A 84 -9.22 -30.27 -4.96
C LYS A 84 -10.38 -30.10 -5.95
N ASN A 85 -11.11 -31.17 -6.22
CA ASN A 85 -12.25 -31.19 -7.14
C ASN A 85 -13.61 -31.08 -6.43
N SER A 86 -13.61 -30.85 -5.12
CA SER A 86 -14.83 -30.68 -4.33
C SER A 86 -15.31 -29.24 -4.36
N ASP A 87 -16.63 -29.06 -4.29
CA ASP A 87 -17.22 -27.73 -4.09
C ASP A 87 -16.94 -27.20 -2.67
N THR A 88 -17.08 -25.89 -2.51
CA THR A 88 -16.82 -25.16 -1.26
C THR A 88 -17.66 -25.69 -0.08
N ALA A 89 -18.88 -26.17 -0.33
CA ALA A 89 -19.77 -26.67 0.72
C ALA A 89 -19.28 -28.02 1.28
N LYS A 90 -18.88 -28.95 0.40
CA LYS A 90 -18.27 -30.23 0.78
C LYS A 90 -16.95 -30.03 1.49
N ILE A 91 -16.10 -29.13 0.99
CA ILE A 91 -14.84 -28.78 1.63
C ILE A 91 -15.10 -28.27 3.05
N ARG A 92 -16.02 -27.30 3.22
CA ARG A 92 -16.35 -26.76 4.54
C ARG A 92 -16.87 -27.83 5.49
N LYS A 93 -17.75 -28.73 5.01
CA LYS A 93 -18.25 -29.86 5.81
C LYS A 93 -17.10 -30.73 6.30
N TYR A 94 -16.23 -31.16 5.38
CA TYR A 94 -15.06 -31.98 5.72
C TYR A 94 -14.15 -31.28 6.73
N VAL A 95 -13.82 -30.02 6.48
CA VAL A 95 -12.95 -29.22 7.37
C VAL A 95 -13.55 -29.10 8.76
N ASN A 96 -14.86 -28.85 8.88
CA ASN A 96 -15.53 -28.74 10.18
C ASN A 96 -15.56 -30.06 10.94
N GLU A 97 -15.74 -31.19 10.24
CA GLU A 97 -15.75 -32.53 10.84
C GLU A 97 -14.34 -32.99 11.25
N ASN A 98 -13.29 -32.46 10.60
CA ASN A 98 -11.90 -32.90 10.76
C ASN A 98 -10.96 -31.77 11.19
N ALA A 99 -11.49 -30.73 11.85
CA ALA A 99 -10.76 -29.54 12.28
C ALA A 99 -9.60 -29.81 13.27
N LEU A 100 -9.58 -31.00 13.86
CA LEU A 100 -8.58 -31.44 14.84
C LEU A 100 -7.44 -32.22 14.16
N GLY A 101 -6.32 -32.36 14.87
CA GLY A 101 -5.18 -33.12 14.37
C GLY A 101 -4.40 -32.38 13.28
N SER A 102 -4.07 -33.07 12.18
CA SER A 102 -3.18 -32.57 11.13
C SER A 102 -3.71 -31.34 10.37
N LEU A 103 -5.03 -31.15 10.35
CA LEU A 103 -5.65 -29.99 9.70
C LEU A 103 -5.54 -28.72 10.54
N ARG A 104 -5.41 -28.84 11.87
CA ARG A 104 -5.44 -27.70 12.78
C ARG A 104 -4.32 -26.68 12.49
N PRO A 105 -3.05 -27.06 12.32
CA PRO A 105 -1.99 -26.12 11.96
C PRO A 105 -2.27 -25.37 10.65
N LEU A 106 -2.87 -26.03 9.66
CA LEU A 106 -3.20 -25.42 8.37
C LEU A 106 -4.30 -24.37 8.51
N LEU A 107 -5.33 -24.66 9.33
CA LEU A 107 -6.43 -23.73 9.62
C LEU A 107 -5.97 -22.56 10.50
N ASP A 108 -5.05 -22.79 11.44
CA ASP A 108 -4.44 -21.72 12.23
C ASP A 108 -3.58 -20.79 11.35
N ALA A 109 -2.83 -21.34 10.39
CA ALA A 109 -2.03 -20.54 9.46
C ALA A 109 -2.86 -19.61 8.56
N GLN A 110 -4.12 -19.95 8.29
CA GLN A 110 -5.04 -19.09 7.53
C GLN A 110 -5.44 -17.82 8.28
N ARG A 111 -5.26 -17.77 9.61
CA ARG A 111 -5.72 -16.68 10.48
C ARG A 111 -4.62 -15.65 10.68
N TYR A 112 -4.62 -14.62 9.85
CA TYR A 112 -3.73 -13.48 10.01
C TYR A 112 -4.41 -12.18 9.57
N SER A 113 -3.81 -11.06 9.95
CA SER A 113 -4.20 -9.75 9.45
C SER A 113 -3.06 -9.19 8.61
N GLU A 114 -3.41 -8.68 7.44
CA GLU A 114 -2.52 -7.93 6.55
C GLU A 114 -2.82 -6.44 6.69
N VAL A 115 -1.76 -5.64 6.71
CA VAL A 115 -1.83 -4.17 6.69
C VAL A 115 -1.06 -3.69 5.48
N MET A 116 -1.77 -3.04 4.56
CA MET A 116 -1.18 -2.39 3.39
C MET A 116 -1.21 -0.88 3.60
N VAL A 117 -0.03 -0.25 3.54
CA VAL A 117 0.14 1.20 3.67
C VAL A 117 0.50 1.77 2.30
N CYS A 118 -0.40 2.57 1.75
CA CYS A 118 -0.14 3.35 0.54
C CYS A 118 0.43 4.71 0.95
N PHE A 119 1.61 5.03 0.44
CA PHE A 119 2.25 6.32 0.67
C PHE A 119 2.72 6.93 -0.65
N PHE A 120 2.62 8.25 -0.76
CA PHE A 120 3.33 9.04 -1.75
C PHE A 120 4.63 9.47 -1.11
N PRO A 121 5.80 9.03 -1.60
CA PRO A 121 7.05 9.54 -1.06
C PRO A 121 7.06 11.06 -1.25
N SER A 122 7.20 11.80 -0.14
CA SER A 122 7.49 13.22 -0.22
C SER A 122 8.83 13.36 -0.91
N VAL A 123 8.87 13.94 -2.11
CA VAL A 123 10.13 14.26 -2.79
C VAL A 123 10.85 15.27 -1.88
N PRO A 124 12.05 14.97 -1.37
CA PRO A 124 12.75 15.91 -0.49
C PRO A 124 12.88 17.27 -1.17
N LEU A 125 12.72 18.36 -0.44
CA LEU A 125 12.81 19.72 -1.00
C LEU A 125 14.13 19.91 -1.78
N GLU A 126 15.24 19.39 -1.26
CA GLU A 126 16.54 19.39 -1.95
C GLU A 126 16.51 18.70 -3.32
N THR A 127 15.72 17.63 -3.47
CA THR A 127 15.57 16.92 -4.74
C THR A 127 14.75 17.75 -5.72
N VAL A 128 13.69 18.40 -5.27
CA VAL A 128 12.88 19.33 -6.08
C VAL A 128 13.74 20.53 -6.52
N HIS A 129 14.49 21.14 -5.60
CA HIS A 129 15.44 22.23 -5.91
C HIS A 129 16.48 21.82 -6.94
N ARG A 130 17.10 20.64 -6.76
CA ARG A 130 18.11 20.14 -7.70
C ARG A 130 17.51 19.91 -9.10
N GLN A 131 16.29 19.39 -9.18
CA GLN A 131 15.58 19.18 -10.43
C GLN A 131 15.21 20.51 -11.10
N ALA A 132 14.66 21.46 -10.33
CA ALA A 132 14.34 22.81 -10.81
C ALA A 132 15.59 23.52 -11.36
N LEU A 133 16.71 23.49 -10.62
CA LEU A 133 17.96 24.06 -11.07
C LEU A 133 18.49 23.39 -12.35
N ALA A 134 18.44 22.05 -12.41
CA ALA A 134 18.87 21.32 -13.60
C ALA A 134 18.02 21.68 -14.83
N GLU A 135 16.70 21.75 -14.67
CA GLU A 135 15.77 22.12 -15.74
C GLU A 135 16.00 23.56 -16.23
N TYR A 136 16.18 24.51 -15.31
CA TYR A 136 16.54 25.88 -15.65
C TYR A 136 17.84 25.93 -16.47
N LEU A 137 18.89 25.25 -16.01
CA LEU A 137 20.20 25.24 -16.68
C LEU A 137 20.14 24.59 -18.07
N ILE A 138 19.33 23.55 -18.25
CA ILE A 138 19.11 22.92 -19.55
C ILE A 138 18.46 23.91 -20.53
N LEU A 139 17.37 24.57 -20.10
CA LEU A 139 16.67 25.56 -20.92
C LEU A 139 17.61 26.74 -21.24
N PHE A 140 18.27 27.30 -20.22
CA PHE A 140 19.21 28.40 -20.39
C PHE A 140 20.33 28.06 -21.40
N ARG A 141 20.97 26.90 -21.26
CA ARG A 141 22.04 26.47 -22.18
C ARG A 141 21.52 26.30 -23.61
N LYS A 142 20.35 25.66 -23.78
CA LYS A 142 19.72 25.47 -25.08
C LYS A 142 19.50 26.82 -25.78
N TYR A 143 18.88 27.77 -25.08
CA TYR A 143 18.53 29.06 -25.67
C TYR A 143 19.72 30.01 -25.79
N ARG A 144 20.71 29.93 -24.91
CA ARG A 144 21.99 30.63 -25.09
C ARG A 144 22.71 30.19 -26.37
N LEU A 145 22.75 28.89 -26.63
CA LEU A 145 23.34 28.35 -27.85
C LEU A 145 22.55 28.75 -29.10
N GLN A 146 21.21 28.79 -29.02
CA GLN A 146 20.36 29.29 -30.10
C GLN A 146 20.66 30.76 -30.40
N PHE A 147 20.70 31.61 -29.37
CA PHE A 147 20.99 33.04 -29.51
C PHE A 147 22.38 33.29 -30.11
N GLN A 148 23.39 32.51 -29.71
CA GLN A 148 24.73 32.58 -30.32
C GLN A 148 24.75 32.22 -31.80
N LYS A 149 23.89 31.29 -32.24
CA LYS A 149 23.80 30.89 -33.65
C LYS A 149 22.91 31.82 -34.48
N GLN A 150 21.87 32.37 -33.87
CA GLN A 150 20.83 33.19 -34.51
C GLN A 150 20.38 34.29 -33.54
N PRO A 151 21.08 35.43 -33.48
CA PRO A 151 20.81 36.49 -32.51
C PRO A 151 19.41 37.11 -32.64
N ASP A 152 18.90 37.18 -33.87
CA ASP A 152 17.59 37.79 -34.16
C ASP A 152 16.43 36.81 -34.04
N ALA A 153 16.69 35.52 -33.75
CA ALA A 153 15.64 34.53 -33.61
C ALA A 153 14.89 34.76 -32.29
N PRO A 154 13.55 34.96 -32.32
CA PRO A 154 12.78 35.15 -31.11
C PRO A 154 12.80 33.89 -30.25
N LEU A 155 12.98 34.08 -28.93
CA LEU A 155 12.88 32.98 -27.98
C LEU A 155 11.41 32.53 -27.84
N PRO A 156 11.15 31.21 -27.72
CA PRO A 156 9.80 30.72 -27.50
C PRO A 156 9.23 31.28 -26.19
N LYS A 157 8.09 31.95 -26.27
CA LYS A 157 7.43 32.61 -25.10
C LYS A 157 7.19 31.62 -23.96
N ASP A 158 6.75 30.42 -24.27
CA ASP A 158 6.50 29.37 -23.26
C ASP A 158 7.78 28.96 -22.53
N ALA A 159 8.92 28.95 -23.23
CA ALA A 159 10.20 28.62 -22.62
C ALA A 159 10.70 29.74 -21.71
N VAL A 160 10.53 31.00 -22.12
CA VAL A 160 10.88 32.17 -21.29
C VAL A 160 10.01 32.19 -20.03
N LYS A 161 8.70 31.99 -20.18
CA LYS A 161 7.78 31.90 -19.05
C LYS A 161 8.19 30.77 -18.10
N LYS A 162 8.43 29.57 -18.63
CA LYS A 162 8.85 28.42 -17.82
C LYS A 162 10.17 28.66 -17.08
N MET A 163 11.15 29.31 -17.72
CA MET A 163 12.40 29.69 -17.05
C MET A 163 12.17 30.72 -15.93
N SER A 164 11.27 31.69 -16.14
CA SER A 164 10.87 32.65 -15.11
C SER A 164 10.20 31.95 -13.92
N ASP A 165 9.21 31.10 -14.19
CA ASP A 165 8.47 30.38 -13.15
C ASP A 165 9.42 29.51 -12.29
N ILE A 166 10.38 28.83 -12.91
CA ILE A 166 11.40 28.04 -12.19
C ILE A 166 12.33 28.94 -11.37
N LEU A 167 12.74 30.09 -11.91
CA LEU A 167 13.61 31.02 -11.20
C LEU A 167 12.90 31.62 -9.98
N ASP A 168 11.64 32.03 -10.13
CA ASP A 168 10.82 32.55 -9.05
C ASP A 168 10.66 31.50 -7.93
N TYR A 169 10.39 30.25 -8.29
CA TYR A 169 10.37 29.14 -7.34
C TYR A 169 11.70 28.98 -6.59
N LEU A 170 12.83 29.00 -7.31
CA LEU A 170 14.16 28.86 -6.69
C LEU A 170 14.54 30.04 -5.79
N LEU A 171 14.00 31.24 -6.03
CA LEU A 171 14.27 32.45 -5.25
C LEU A 171 13.39 32.59 -4.00
N LEU A 172 12.15 32.07 -4.03
CA LEU A 172 11.21 32.14 -2.90
C LEU A 172 11.55 31.16 -1.76
N GLU A 173 12.37 30.15 -2.05
CA GLU A 173 12.77 29.08 -1.12
C GLU A 173 14.23 29.24 -0.61
N LEU A 174 14.85 30.41 -0.81
CA LEU A 174 16.14 30.83 -0.25
C LEU A 174 15.96 31.69 1.00
#